data_AF-A0A2Z3H0I3-F1
#
_entry.id   AF-A0A2Z3H0I3-F1
#
_cell.length_a   1.000
_cell.length_b   1.000
_cell.length_c   1.000
_cell.angle_alpha   90.00
_cell.angle_beta   90.00
_cell.angle_gamma   90.00
#
_symmetry.space_group_name_H-M   'P 1'
#
loop_
_entity.id
_entity.type
_entity.pdbx_description
1 polymer ?
#
loop_
_entity_poly.entity_id
_entity_poly.type
_entity_poly.pdbx_seq_one_letter_code
_entity_poly.pdbx_strand_id
1 'polypeptide(L)'
;MPQLSESAAEKLSAEQATALARILDLQARWENHRDDPAKTATSAADLQARQKAFEAFRAALREYTAAHNDSRFPEPTQNIPERLVIWCRALRAVFRRSEGPGSAFVLMKVHRLADRIAARTGLPPVERAAVTDRDATIRELDAVIAWCDRAAPPSVKGDAA
;
A
#
# COMPACT_ATOMS: atom_id res chain seq x y z
N MET A 1 -0.20 -7.40 14.26
CA MET A 1 -1.08 -8.24 13.43
C MET A 1 -0.20 -9.07 12.49
N PRO A 2 -0.50 -10.35 12.27
CA PRO A 2 0.21 -11.16 11.29
C PRO A 2 0.08 -10.51 9.90
N GLN A 3 1.23 -10.29 9.25
CA GLN A 3 1.32 -9.63 7.95
C GLN A 3 0.74 -10.54 6.86
N LEU A 4 -0.08 -10.00 5.96
CA LEU A 4 -0.55 -10.74 4.79
C LEU A 4 0.62 -10.97 3.83
N SER A 5 0.95 -12.25 3.57
CA SER A 5 1.92 -12.63 2.54
C SER A 5 1.27 -12.66 1.16
N GLU A 6 2.09 -12.57 0.09
CA GLU A 6 1.62 -12.72 -1.30
C GLU A 6 0.84 -14.04 -1.49
N SER A 7 1.39 -15.16 -1.03
CA SER A 7 0.72 -16.48 -1.09
C SER A 7 -0.63 -16.55 -0.34
N ALA A 8 -0.82 -15.76 0.71
CA ALA A 8 -2.09 -15.68 1.42
C ALA A 8 -3.08 -14.78 0.67
N ALA A 9 -2.59 -13.69 0.08
CA ALA A 9 -3.38 -12.79 -0.76
C ALA A 9 -3.92 -13.49 -2.02
N GLU A 10 -3.14 -14.38 -2.63
CA GLU A 10 -3.57 -15.16 -3.81
C GLU A 10 -4.76 -16.09 -3.51
N LYS A 11 -4.86 -16.56 -2.26
CA LYS A 11 -5.91 -17.49 -1.80
C LYS A 11 -7.23 -16.81 -1.42
N LEU A 12 -7.27 -15.47 -1.36
CA LEU A 12 -8.49 -14.73 -1.03
C LEU A 12 -9.58 -14.99 -2.07
N SER A 13 -10.85 -15.05 -1.66
CA SER A 13 -11.96 -14.99 -2.61
C SER A 13 -12.02 -13.61 -3.27
N ALA A 14 -12.71 -13.49 -4.42
CA ALA A 14 -12.86 -12.19 -5.09
C ALA A 14 -13.60 -11.17 -4.20
N GLU A 15 -14.63 -11.61 -3.49
CA GLU A 15 -15.36 -10.81 -2.51
C GLU A 15 -14.44 -10.32 -1.38
N GLN A 16 -13.68 -11.24 -0.77
CA GLN A 16 -12.77 -10.90 0.32
C GLN A 16 -11.65 -9.98 -0.15
N ALA A 17 -11.12 -10.18 -1.37
CA ALA A 17 -10.10 -9.32 -1.96
C ALA A 17 -10.63 -7.92 -2.27
N THR A 18 -11.87 -7.81 -2.76
CA THR A 18 -12.54 -6.53 -3.01
C THR A 18 -12.76 -5.75 -1.71
N ALA A 19 -13.27 -6.42 -0.69
CA ALA A 19 -13.47 -5.81 0.62
C ALA A 19 -12.14 -5.37 1.23
N LEU A 20 -11.08 -6.19 1.11
CA LEU A 20 -9.75 -5.85 1.59
C LEU A 20 -9.13 -4.68 0.82
N ALA A 21 -9.23 -4.66 -0.50
CA ALA A 21 -8.76 -3.57 -1.36
C ALA A 21 -9.39 -2.23 -0.94
N ARG A 22 -10.72 -2.23 -0.68
CA ARG A 22 -11.44 -1.05 -0.17
C ARG A 22 -10.89 -0.56 1.18
N ILE A 23 -10.61 -1.46 2.11
CA ILE A 23 -10.06 -1.09 3.42
C ILE A 23 -8.66 -0.50 3.27
N LEU A 24 -7.82 -1.10 2.43
CA LEU A 24 -6.46 -0.63 2.17
C LEU A 24 -6.46 0.78 1.57
N ASP A 25 -7.37 1.07 0.64
CA ASP A 25 -7.52 2.40 0.05
C ASP A 25 -8.05 3.43 1.05
N LEU A 26 -9.04 3.07 1.88
CA LEU A 26 -9.54 3.93 2.97
C LEU A 26 -8.46 4.22 4.02
N GLN A 27 -7.68 3.21 4.38
CA GLN A 27 -6.56 3.36 5.31
C GLN A 27 -5.50 4.30 4.72
N ALA A 28 -5.10 4.04 3.47
CA ALA A 28 -4.12 4.86 2.78
C ALA A 28 -4.60 6.31 2.65
N ARG A 29 -5.89 6.53 2.39
CA ARG A 29 -6.50 7.87 2.37
C ARG A 29 -6.31 8.58 3.71
N TRP A 30 -6.66 7.93 4.82
CA TRP A 30 -6.49 8.51 6.16
C TRP A 30 -5.02 8.82 6.49
N GLU A 31 -4.11 7.90 6.18
CA GLU A 31 -2.68 8.10 6.42
C GLU A 31 -2.08 9.20 5.56
N ASN A 32 -2.51 9.31 4.30
CA ASN A 32 -2.08 10.39 3.44
C ASN A 32 -2.57 11.75 3.97
N HIS A 33 -3.79 11.85 4.53
CA HIS A 33 -4.21 13.07 5.23
C HIS A 33 -3.40 13.35 6.50
N ARG A 34 -2.98 12.33 7.24
CA ARG A 34 -2.19 12.49 8.46
C ARG A 34 -0.77 12.96 8.18
N ASP A 35 -0.17 12.44 7.12
CA ASP A 35 1.26 12.56 6.85
C ASP A 35 1.56 13.56 5.72
N ASP A 36 0.56 14.31 5.23
CA ASP A 36 0.70 15.37 4.24
C ASP A 36 1.36 16.60 4.90
N PRO A 37 2.61 16.95 4.54
CA PRO A 37 3.31 18.08 5.14
C PRO A 37 2.69 19.43 4.78
N ALA A 38 1.92 19.53 3.68
CA ALA A 38 1.21 20.75 3.32
C ALA A 38 -0.05 20.96 4.18
N LYS A 39 -0.64 19.87 4.68
CA LYS A 39 -1.77 19.90 5.61
C LYS A 39 -1.25 19.85 7.04
N THR A 40 -0.63 20.95 7.46
CA THR A 40 -0.55 21.21 8.90
C THR A 40 -1.99 21.19 9.43
N ALA A 41 -2.26 20.48 10.52
CA ALA A 41 -3.60 20.34 11.10
C ALA A 41 -4.09 21.66 11.74
N THR A 42 -3.87 22.77 11.05
CA THR A 42 -4.05 24.15 11.48
C THR A 42 -5.44 24.66 11.13
N SER A 43 -6.15 24.00 10.21
CA SER A 43 -7.55 24.31 9.88
C SER A 43 -8.52 23.26 10.43
N ALA A 44 -9.69 23.73 10.87
CA ALA A 44 -10.79 22.85 11.29
C ALA A 44 -11.27 21.94 10.14
N ALA A 45 -11.17 22.39 8.90
CA ALA A 45 -11.56 21.63 7.71
C ALA A 45 -10.64 20.42 7.49
N ASP A 46 -9.33 20.58 7.69
CA ASP A 46 -8.37 19.47 7.57
C ASP A 46 -8.56 18.43 8.67
N LEU A 47 -8.81 18.87 9.91
CA LEU A 47 -9.15 18.00 11.02
C LEU A 47 -10.42 17.19 10.74
N GLN A 48 -11.46 17.85 10.21
CA GLN A 48 -12.71 17.18 9.86
C GLN A 48 -12.52 16.17 8.72
N ALA A 49 -11.74 16.51 7.69
CA ALA A 49 -11.42 15.59 6.59
C ALA A 49 -10.67 14.35 7.08
N ARG A 50 -9.69 14.54 7.98
CA ARG A 50 -8.94 13.44 8.59
C ARG A 50 -9.81 12.55 9.48
N GLN A 51 -10.68 13.15 10.29
CA GLN A 51 -11.64 12.42 11.13
C GLN A 51 -12.58 11.58 10.28
N LYS A 52 -13.17 12.17 9.23
CA LYS A 52 -14.06 11.47 8.30
C LYS A 52 -13.37 10.29 7.61
N ALA A 53 -12.12 10.46 7.16
CA ALA A 53 -11.35 9.37 6.57
C ALA A 53 -11.07 8.24 7.58
N PHE A 54 -10.75 8.60 8.83
CA PHE A 54 -10.54 7.62 9.90
C PHE A 54 -11.80 6.82 10.22
N GLU A 55 -12.95 7.49 10.33
CA GLU A 55 -14.24 6.83 10.61
C GLU A 55 -14.64 5.88 9.49
N ALA A 56 -14.46 6.30 8.23
CA ALA A 56 -14.74 5.44 7.07
C ALA A 56 -13.87 4.18 7.07
N PHE A 57 -12.57 4.33 7.33
CA PHE A 57 -11.65 3.20 7.49
C PHE A 57 -12.07 2.27 8.64
N ARG A 58 -12.37 2.83 9.82
CA ARG A 58 -12.80 2.07 11.01
C ARG A 58 -14.11 1.34 10.81
N ALA A 59 -15.06 1.92 10.07
CA ALA A 59 -16.32 1.27 9.73
C ALA A 59 -16.07 0.06 8.82
N ALA A 60 -15.36 0.24 7.70
CA ALA A 60 -15.06 -0.82 6.76
C ALA A 60 -14.24 -1.96 7.40
N LEU A 61 -13.27 -1.63 8.26
CA LEU A 61 -12.49 -2.63 8.99
C LEU A 61 -13.35 -3.47 9.94
N ARG A 62 -14.31 -2.85 10.64
CA ARG A 62 -15.24 -3.57 11.53
C ARG A 62 -16.15 -4.51 10.73
N GLU A 63 -16.70 -4.03 9.61
CA GLU A 63 -17.52 -4.86 8.72
C GLU A 63 -16.73 -6.07 8.20
N TYR A 64 -15.51 -5.84 7.73
CA TYR A 64 -14.64 -6.91 7.22
C TYR A 64 -14.26 -7.93 8.28
N THR A 65 -13.86 -7.47 9.47
CA THR A 65 -13.47 -8.37 10.56
C THR A 65 -14.65 -9.17 11.11
N ALA A 66 -15.86 -8.60 11.09
CA ALA A 66 -17.08 -9.34 11.42
C ALA A 66 -17.42 -10.42 10.37
N ALA A 67 -17.12 -10.16 9.09
CA ALA A 67 -17.35 -11.12 8.00
C ALA A 67 -16.21 -12.16 7.86
N HIS A 68 -14.99 -11.82 8.27
CA HIS A 68 -13.78 -12.61 8.02
C HIS A 68 -12.88 -12.66 9.28
N ASN A 69 -13.06 -13.70 10.09
CA ASN A 69 -12.36 -13.89 11.38
C ASN A 69 -10.81 -13.99 11.26
N ASP A 70 -10.26 -14.37 10.10
CA ASP A 70 -8.82 -14.55 9.86
C ASP A 70 -8.14 -13.33 9.20
N SER A 71 -8.52 -12.13 9.62
CA SER A 71 -8.10 -10.87 9.00
C SER A 71 -6.59 -10.58 9.16
N ARG A 72 -5.77 -11.03 8.20
CA ARG A 72 -4.37 -10.61 8.05
C ARG A 72 -4.30 -9.36 7.19
N PHE A 73 -3.55 -8.36 7.65
CA PHE A 73 -3.41 -7.08 6.94
C PHE A 73 -1.98 -6.91 6.41
N PRO A 74 -1.81 -6.50 5.14
CA PRO A 74 -0.51 -6.10 4.62
C PRO A 74 -0.21 -4.68 5.10
N GLU A 75 0.43 -4.51 6.26
CA GLU A 75 0.96 -3.21 6.69
C GLU A 75 2.48 -3.16 6.43
N PRO A 76 3.00 -2.12 5.76
CA PRO A 76 4.44 -1.91 5.66
C PRO A 76 4.95 -1.39 7.01
N THR A 77 5.77 -2.19 7.69
CA THR A 77 6.32 -1.84 9.01
C THR A 77 7.59 -1.00 8.94
N GLN A 78 8.25 -0.91 7.77
CA GLN A 78 9.54 -0.25 7.61
C GLN A 78 9.69 0.38 6.22
N ASN A 79 10.31 1.56 6.17
CA ASN A 79 10.62 2.28 4.94
C ASN A 79 11.98 1.83 4.39
N ILE A 80 12.10 0.58 3.96
CA ILE A 80 13.30 0.05 3.26
C ILE A 80 12.86 -0.69 1.98
N PRO A 81 13.69 -0.74 0.92
CA PRO A 81 13.32 -1.32 -0.36
C PRO A 81 12.75 -2.74 -0.25
N GLU A 82 13.39 -3.62 0.52
CA GLU A 82 13.01 -5.02 0.66
C GLU A 82 11.61 -5.18 1.26
N ARG A 83 11.25 -4.32 2.20
CA ARG A 83 9.94 -4.33 2.86
C ARG A 83 8.87 -3.72 1.98
N LEU A 84 9.24 -2.68 1.22
CA LEU A 84 8.34 -2.08 0.23
C LEU A 84 8.00 -3.08 -0.88
N VAL A 85 8.97 -3.86 -1.37
CA VAL A 85 8.75 -4.95 -2.35
C VAL A 85 7.74 -5.96 -1.84
N ILE A 86 7.97 -6.50 -0.63
CA ILE A 86 7.10 -7.52 -0.04
C ILE A 86 5.67 -6.99 0.07
N TRP A 87 5.52 -5.74 0.51
CA TRP A 87 4.22 -5.10 0.61
C TRP A 87 3.56 -4.90 -0.76
N CYS A 88 4.28 -4.37 -1.76
CA CYS A 88 3.76 -4.16 -3.10
C CYS A 88 3.33 -5.48 -3.76
N ARG A 89 4.07 -6.58 -3.54
CA ARG A 89 3.71 -7.92 -4.02
C ARG A 89 2.40 -8.42 -3.41
N ALA A 90 2.23 -8.25 -2.10
CA ALA A 90 0.96 -8.57 -1.43
C ALA A 90 -0.21 -7.73 -1.96
N LEU A 91 -0.01 -6.41 -2.11
CA LEU A 91 -1.01 -5.51 -2.70
C LEU A 91 -1.40 -5.95 -4.11
N ARG A 92 -0.41 -6.25 -4.96
CA ARG A 92 -0.63 -6.73 -6.33
C ARG A 92 -1.49 -7.99 -6.37
N ALA A 93 -1.21 -8.96 -5.49
CA ALA A 93 -2.01 -10.17 -5.37
C ALA A 93 -3.45 -9.88 -4.93
N VAL A 94 -3.65 -8.97 -3.97
CA VAL A 94 -5.01 -8.52 -3.57
C VAL A 94 -5.72 -7.88 -4.76
N PHE A 95 -5.09 -6.93 -5.45
CA PHE A 95 -5.73 -6.21 -6.56
C PHE A 95 -6.06 -7.11 -7.75
N ARG A 96 -5.22 -8.12 -8.05
CA ARG A 96 -5.53 -9.12 -9.08
C ARG A 96 -6.81 -9.92 -8.79
N ARG A 97 -7.15 -10.09 -7.51
CA ARG A 97 -8.33 -10.86 -7.07
C ARG A 97 -9.54 -9.96 -6.84
N SER A 98 -9.34 -8.67 -6.56
CA SER A 98 -10.41 -7.71 -6.35
C SER A 98 -11.17 -7.36 -7.63
N GLU A 99 -12.44 -7.02 -7.47
CA GLU A 99 -13.28 -6.39 -8.47
C GLU A 99 -13.45 -4.90 -8.15
N GLY A 100 -13.66 -4.07 -9.17
CA GLY A 100 -13.90 -2.63 -8.99
C GLY A 100 -12.77 -1.73 -9.49
N PRO A 101 -12.82 -0.43 -9.12
CA PRO A 101 -11.92 0.59 -9.66
C PRO A 101 -10.50 0.48 -9.08
N GLY A 102 -9.56 1.20 -9.68
CA GLY A 102 -8.20 1.35 -9.16
C GLY A 102 -8.17 2.01 -7.77
N SER A 103 -7.04 1.88 -7.08
CA SER A 103 -6.87 2.38 -5.70
C SER A 103 -5.85 3.51 -5.64
N ALA A 104 -6.33 4.72 -5.96
CA ALA A 104 -5.50 5.92 -6.06
C ALA A 104 -4.80 6.27 -4.73
N PHE A 105 -5.45 6.09 -3.58
CA PHE A 105 -4.84 6.44 -2.30
C PHE A 105 -3.78 5.42 -1.89
N VAL A 106 -3.96 4.14 -2.21
CA VAL A 106 -2.91 3.12 -2.03
C VAL A 106 -1.67 3.48 -2.84
N LEU A 107 -1.81 3.81 -4.12
CA LEU A 107 -0.67 4.19 -4.95
C LEU A 107 0.01 5.47 -4.46
N MET A 108 -0.77 6.46 -4.02
CA MET A 108 -0.19 7.65 -3.40
C MET A 108 0.64 7.29 -2.14
N LYS A 109 0.18 6.33 -1.32
CA LYS A 109 0.96 5.81 -0.18
C LYS A 109 2.23 5.10 -0.67
N VAL A 110 2.13 4.23 -1.68
CA VAL A 110 3.27 3.50 -2.26
C VAL A 110 4.34 4.45 -2.79
N HIS A 111 3.97 5.42 -3.64
CA HIS A 111 4.92 6.39 -4.18
C HIS A 111 5.53 7.26 -3.08
N ARG A 112 4.75 7.69 -2.09
CA ARG A 112 5.28 8.45 -0.94
C ARG A 112 6.35 7.67 -0.17
N LEU A 113 6.18 6.36 -0.01
CA LEU A 113 7.19 5.50 0.62
C LEU A 113 8.43 5.34 -0.29
N ALA A 114 8.22 5.14 -1.60
CA ALA A 114 9.30 5.06 -2.58
C ALA A 114 10.11 6.35 -2.65
N ASP A 115 9.47 7.52 -2.68
CA ASP A 115 10.11 8.84 -2.68
C ASP A 115 10.99 9.05 -1.45
N ARG A 116 10.52 8.63 -0.26
CA ARG A 116 11.31 8.71 0.98
C ARG A 116 12.56 7.83 0.91
N ILE A 117 12.45 6.65 0.32
CA ILE A 117 13.59 5.77 0.11
C ILE A 117 14.56 6.43 -0.90
N ALA A 118 14.05 6.88 -2.05
CA ALA A 118 14.80 7.56 -3.10
C ALA A 118 15.60 8.75 -2.55
N ALA A 119 14.94 9.63 -1.79
CA ALA A 119 15.57 10.80 -1.15
C ALA A 119 16.68 10.40 -0.17
N ARG A 120 16.52 9.30 0.57
CA ARG A 120 17.52 8.83 1.52
C ARG A 120 18.71 8.13 0.84
N THR A 121 18.48 7.43 -0.26
CA THR A 121 19.51 6.63 -0.95
C THR A 121 20.12 7.33 -2.16
N GLY A 122 19.65 8.53 -2.52
CA GLY A 122 20.11 9.28 -3.70
C GLY A 122 19.69 8.66 -5.04
N LEU A 123 18.69 7.76 -5.05
CA LEU A 123 18.18 7.16 -6.27
C LEU A 123 17.15 8.07 -6.96
N PRO A 124 16.99 7.99 -8.28
CA PRO A 124 15.91 8.68 -8.96
C PRO A 124 14.54 8.14 -8.49
N PRO A 125 13.52 9.02 -8.31
CA PRO A 125 12.16 8.61 -7.97
C PRO A 125 11.55 7.66 -9.02
N VAL A 126 10.55 6.88 -8.60
CA VAL A 126 9.77 6.04 -9.53
C VAL A 126 8.93 6.94 -10.44
N GLU A 127 9.00 6.70 -11.74
CA GLU A 127 8.10 7.33 -12.71
C GLU A 127 6.64 6.94 -12.41
N ARG A 128 5.71 7.88 -12.57
CA ARG A 128 4.29 7.71 -12.22
C ARG A 128 3.44 7.84 -13.46
N ALA A 129 2.57 6.88 -13.74
CA ALA A 129 1.53 7.05 -14.76
C ALA A 129 0.18 7.42 -14.13
N ALA A 130 -0.72 7.92 -14.97
CA ALA A 130 -2.10 8.15 -14.57
C ALA A 130 -2.81 6.80 -14.33
N VAL A 131 -3.50 6.69 -13.18
CA VAL A 131 -4.19 5.47 -12.78
C VAL A 131 -5.68 5.66 -12.97
N THR A 132 -6.22 5.00 -13.99
CA THR A 132 -7.64 5.07 -14.36
C THR A 132 -8.44 3.88 -13.88
N ASP A 133 -7.77 2.74 -13.67
CA ASP A 133 -8.40 1.46 -13.42
C ASP A 133 -7.53 0.52 -12.57
N ARG A 134 -8.07 -0.66 -12.29
CA ARG A 134 -7.41 -1.72 -11.51
C ARG A 134 -6.14 -2.23 -12.19
N ASP A 135 -6.15 -2.38 -13.52
CA ASP A 135 -5.01 -2.93 -14.24
C ASP A 135 -3.87 -1.91 -14.30
N ALA A 136 -4.19 -0.62 -14.38
CA ALA A 136 -3.24 0.47 -14.18
C ALA A 136 -2.64 0.45 -12.77
N THR A 137 -3.46 0.16 -11.74
CA THR A 137 -2.96 0.00 -10.37
C THR A 137 -1.94 -1.15 -10.26
N ILE A 138 -2.22 -2.29 -10.90
CA ILE A 138 -1.31 -3.44 -10.92
C ILE A 138 0.00 -3.09 -11.63
N ARG A 139 -0.06 -2.41 -12.79
CA ARG A 139 1.14 -1.98 -13.53
C ARG A 139 2.01 -1.01 -12.74
N GLU A 140 1.40 -0.05 -12.04
CA GLU A 140 2.14 0.87 -11.17
C GLU A 140 2.84 0.12 -10.01
N LEU A 141 2.17 -0.87 -9.41
CA LEU A 141 2.80 -1.71 -8.39
C LEU A 141 3.98 -2.50 -8.96
N ASP A 142 3.86 -3.05 -10.17
CA ASP A 142 4.97 -3.75 -10.84
C ASP A 142 6.15 -2.81 -11.13
N ALA A 143 5.89 -1.55 -11.50
CA ALA A 143 6.93 -0.54 -11.68
C ALA A 143 7.69 -0.23 -10.38
N VAL A 144 6.99 -0.10 -9.25
CA VAL A 144 7.60 0.13 -7.94
C VAL A 144 8.37 -1.10 -7.45
N ILE A 145 7.85 -2.31 -7.68
CA ILE A 145 8.56 -3.57 -7.37
C ILE A 145 9.89 -3.61 -8.14
N ALA A 146 9.86 -3.39 -9.45
CA ALA A 146 11.05 -3.39 -10.29
C ALA A 146 12.05 -2.30 -9.88
N TRP A 147 11.57 -1.13 -9.46
CA TRP A 147 12.43 -0.07 -8.94
C TRP A 147 13.12 -0.49 -7.62
N CYS A 148 12.37 -1.08 -6.69
CA CYS A 148 12.94 -1.52 -5.42
C CYS A 148 13.94 -2.67 -5.60
N ASP A 149 13.67 -3.61 -6.52
CA ASP A 149 14.59 -4.73 -6.81
C ASP A 149 15.94 -4.22 -7.37
N ARG A 150 15.95 -3.09 -8.09
CA ARG A 150 17.18 -2.40 -8.51
C ARG A 150 17.86 -1.60 -7.39
N ALA A 151 17.09 -1.16 -6.40
CA ALA A 151 17.56 -0.36 -5.27
C ALA A 151 18.18 -1.20 -4.14
N ALA A 152 17.89 -2.51 -4.10
CA ALA A 152 18.47 -3.42 -3.12
C ALA A 152 19.98 -3.56 -3.37
N PRO A 153 20.83 -3.46 -2.32
CA PRO A 153 22.26 -3.72 -2.49
C PRO A 153 22.48 -5.15 -2.98
N PRO A 154 23.53 -5.42 -3.79
CA PRO A 154 23.89 -6.78 -4.14
C PRO A 154 24.10 -7.54 -2.84
N SER A 155 23.32 -8.60 -2.64
CA SER A 155 23.46 -9.46 -1.49
C SER A 155 24.91 -9.94 -1.46
N VAL A 156 25.64 -9.65 -0.38
CA VAL A 156 26.91 -10.32 -0.11
C VAL A 156 26.54 -11.79 0.10
N LYS A 157 26.50 -12.56 -1.00
CA LYS A 157 26.58 -14.01 -0.93
C LYS A 157 27.93 -14.27 -0.28
N GLY A 158 27.90 -14.70 0.98
CA GLY A 158 29.10 -15.19 1.64
C GLY A 158 29.68 -16.29 0.78
N ASP A 159 30.86 -16.02 0.21
CA ASP A 159 31.75 -17.07 -0.25
C ASP A 159 32.08 -17.90 1.00
N ALA A 160 31.42 -19.05 1.11
CA ALA A 160 31.88 -20.11 1.98
C ALA A 160 33.10 -20.74 1.29
N ALA A 161 34.28 -20.33 1.75
CA ALA A 161 35.53 -21.04 1.55
C ALA A 161 35.55 -22.35 2.34
#